data_AF-A0A437A9C8-F1
#
_entry.id   AF-A0A437A9C8-F1
#
_cell.length_a   1.000
_cell.length_b   1.000
_cell.length_c   1.000
_cell.angle_alpha   90.00
_cell.angle_beta   90.00
_cell.angle_gamma   90.00
#
_symmetry.space_group_name_H-M   'P 1'
#
loop_
_entity.id
_entity.type
_entity.pdbx_description
1 polymer ?
#
loop_
_entity_poly.entity_id
_entity_poly.type
_entity_poly.pdbx_seq_one_letter_code
_entity_poly.pdbx_strand_id
1 'polypeptide(L)'
;MTRTTGRSVDKDRTKAEEMPPPPPPPSAKIPTRTIPEESEAPITVHKRIRSPLLDKVFEKSLKSSLSGITPEAWNKCFPTPTARRPEQMKEVRKKFCEIYELNVRKNFQDIISSRKLLASLDNLDILISEAQTRKARFLEENPQPPLPMDPPPKPTPIGKEKEADKPQSEEKSAEATSTEEGTKKPEEDANTSSVPPPLPIHNFTPEDLYMSHLYPILQLQSARLESLKQAQQSSIDTLIKRREEQQAEIKQLIATLEKRLSVVDEAAQGVKEILDMGADEEMTES
;
A
#
# COMPACT_ATOMS: atom_id res chain seq x y z
N MET A 1 10.37 -17.38 69.89
CA MET A 1 9.04 -17.99 70.08
C MET A 1 8.59 -18.44 68.69
N THR A 2 8.32 -19.68 68.30
CA THR A 2 8.19 -21.04 68.89
C THR A 2 8.20 -22.00 67.68
N ARG A 3 9.12 -22.96 67.61
CA ARG A 3 8.90 -24.44 67.64
C ARG A 3 7.79 -25.01 66.72
N THR A 4 8.15 -25.83 65.71
CA THR A 4 8.08 -27.32 65.68
C THR A 4 6.71 -27.80 65.12
N THR A 5 6.58 -28.65 64.10
CA THR A 5 6.89 -30.10 64.05
C THR A 5 7.06 -30.62 62.62
N GLY A 6 7.96 -31.57 62.42
CA GLY A 6 8.04 -32.37 61.20
C GLY A 6 7.04 -33.54 61.17
N ARG A 7 6.87 -34.14 59.99
CA ARG A 7 6.52 -35.54 59.83
C ARG A 7 7.12 -36.08 58.53
N SER A 8 8.09 -36.96 58.69
CA SER A 8 8.65 -37.84 57.67
C SER A 8 7.89 -39.17 57.71
N VAL A 9 8.14 -40.03 56.70
CA VAL A 9 7.59 -41.37 56.40
C VAL A 9 6.36 -41.24 55.47
N ASP A 10 6.38 -41.67 54.21
CA ASP A 10 6.86 -42.95 53.67
C ASP A 10 7.67 -42.84 52.37
N LYS A 11 8.64 -43.74 52.30
CA LYS A 11 9.46 -44.10 51.14
C LYS A 11 8.97 -45.48 50.70
N ASP A 12 8.31 -45.54 49.55
CA ASP A 12 8.49 -46.54 48.50
C ASP A 12 7.29 -46.58 47.56
N ARG A 13 7.57 -46.99 46.31
CA ARG A 13 6.62 -47.53 45.32
C ARG A 13 5.88 -46.50 44.46
N THR A 14 6.51 -46.06 43.37
CA THR A 14 6.35 -46.68 42.04
C THR A 14 7.14 -45.88 41.00
N LYS A 15 8.07 -46.57 40.32
CA LYS A 15 8.70 -46.13 39.09
C LYS A 15 7.63 -46.08 38.00
N ALA A 16 7.15 -44.89 37.66
CA ALA A 16 6.37 -44.64 36.46
C ALA A 16 7.22 -43.75 35.55
N GLU A 17 7.40 -44.24 34.34
CA GLU A 17 8.20 -43.71 33.25
C GLU A 17 7.64 -42.35 32.80
N GLU A 18 8.33 -41.27 33.19
CA GLU A 18 7.97 -39.90 32.85
C GLU A 18 8.50 -39.57 31.45
N MET A 19 7.57 -39.27 30.54
CA MET A 19 7.79 -38.73 29.19
C MET A 19 8.77 -37.54 29.22
N PRO A 20 9.57 -37.33 28.16
CA PRO A 20 10.47 -36.18 28.10
C PRO A 20 9.66 -34.86 28.14
N PRO A 21 10.14 -33.84 28.88
CA PRO A 21 9.41 -32.59 29.05
C PRO A 21 9.23 -31.86 27.71
N PRO A 22 8.10 -31.16 27.50
CA PRO A 22 7.92 -30.34 26.31
C PRO A 22 9.00 -29.25 26.25
N PRO A 23 9.50 -28.91 25.04
CA PRO A 23 10.51 -27.87 24.89
C PRO A 23 9.96 -26.54 25.42
N PRO A 24 10.81 -25.70 26.07
CA PRO A 24 10.38 -24.41 26.58
C PRO A 24 9.88 -23.50 25.45
N PRO A 25 8.89 -22.63 25.70
CA PRO A 25 8.48 -21.65 24.71
C PRO A 25 9.69 -20.79 24.34
N PRO A 26 9.92 -20.50 23.05
CA PRO A 26 11.00 -19.61 22.68
C PRO A 26 10.73 -18.24 23.33
N SER A 27 11.65 -17.81 24.19
CA SER A 27 11.75 -16.45 24.70
C SER A 27 11.48 -15.48 23.56
N ALA A 28 10.38 -14.74 23.68
CA ALA A 28 10.07 -13.60 22.84
C ALA A 28 11.15 -12.54 23.07
N LYS A 29 12.23 -12.61 22.27
CA LYS A 29 13.08 -11.46 22.02
C LYS A 29 12.18 -10.43 21.35
N ILE A 30 11.86 -9.37 22.07
CA ILE A 30 11.25 -8.16 21.52
C ILE A 30 12.19 -7.70 20.40
N PRO A 31 11.79 -7.73 19.13
CA PRO A 31 12.55 -7.02 18.11
C PRO A 31 12.21 -5.55 18.31
N THR A 32 13.22 -4.81 18.74
CA THR A 32 13.33 -3.37 18.50
C THR A 32 12.73 -3.06 17.14
N ARG A 33 11.78 -2.12 17.14
CA ARG A 33 11.13 -1.53 15.98
C ARG A 33 12.18 -1.03 14.98
N THR A 34 12.63 -1.90 14.09
CA THR A 34 13.22 -1.49 12.82
C THR A 34 12.05 -1.19 11.91
N ILE A 35 11.80 0.10 11.73
CA ILE A 35 10.94 0.64 10.69
C ILE A 35 11.37 -0.04 9.37
N PRO A 36 10.49 -0.76 8.66
CA PRO A 36 10.82 -1.26 7.34
C PRO A 36 11.14 -0.06 6.46
N GLU A 37 12.39 -0.02 6.05
CA GLU A 37 12.87 0.82 4.96
C GLU A 37 11.89 0.66 3.80
N GLU A 38 11.28 1.79 3.49
CA GLU A 38 10.48 2.07 2.32
C GLU A 38 11.12 1.38 1.12
N SER A 39 10.42 0.38 0.56
CA SER A 39 10.87 -0.25 -0.67
C SER A 39 10.92 0.86 -1.72
N GLU A 40 12.13 1.29 -2.06
CA GLU A 40 12.39 2.17 -3.19
C GLU A 40 11.98 1.41 -4.46
N ALA A 41 10.69 1.46 -4.77
CA ALA A 41 10.26 1.37 -6.14
C ALA A 41 11.10 2.42 -6.91
N PRO A 42 11.64 2.08 -8.09
CA PRO A 42 12.53 2.97 -8.82
C PRO A 42 11.86 4.32 -8.91
N ILE A 43 12.48 5.31 -8.26
CA ILE A 43 12.02 6.69 -8.20
C ILE A 43 11.99 7.14 -9.65
N THR A 44 10.86 6.95 -10.32
CA THR A 44 10.63 7.57 -11.60
C THR A 44 10.85 9.04 -11.31
N VAL A 45 11.89 9.61 -11.90
CA VAL A 45 12.27 11.01 -11.70
C VAL A 45 11.10 11.83 -12.22
N HIS A 46 10.10 12.04 -11.36
CA HIS A 46 8.89 12.75 -11.70
C HIS A 46 9.37 14.14 -12.09
N LYS A 47 9.13 14.49 -13.36
CA LYS A 47 9.60 15.75 -13.91
C LYS A 47 8.97 16.87 -13.09
N ARG A 48 9.75 17.48 -12.19
CA ARG A 48 9.32 18.61 -11.37
C ARG A 48 9.19 19.83 -12.28
N ILE A 49 7.98 20.13 -12.71
CA ILE A 49 7.70 21.20 -13.68
C ILE A 49 7.16 22.42 -12.96
N ARG A 50 6.29 22.23 -11.97
CA ARG A 50 5.50 23.31 -11.38
C ARG A 50 6.30 24.21 -10.45
N SER A 51 7.14 23.62 -9.60
CA SER A 51 8.06 24.33 -8.72
C SER A 51 8.93 25.37 -9.47
N PRO A 52 9.72 24.99 -10.49
CA PRO A 52 10.52 25.97 -11.25
C PRO A 52 9.67 26.88 -12.15
N LEU A 53 8.45 26.49 -12.52
CA LEU A 53 7.53 27.36 -13.27
C LEU A 53 7.03 28.50 -12.38
N LEU A 54 6.76 28.24 -11.11
CA LEU A 54 6.35 29.26 -10.15
C LEU A 54 7.42 30.36 -10.04
N ASP A 55 8.69 29.98 -9.89
CA ASP A 55 9.80 30.92 -9.85
C ASP A 55 9.88 31.76 -11.13
N LYS A 56 9.71 31.12 -12.31
CA LYS A 56 9.69 31.83 -13.60
C LYS A 56 8.54 32.84 -13.71
N VAL A 57 7.35 32.47 -13.24
CA VAL A 57 6.18 33.36 -13.25
C VAL A 57 6.40 34.52 -12.28
N PHE A 58 6.96 34.25 -11.09
CA PHE A 58 7.33 35.27 -10.13
C PHE A 58 8.33 36.28 -10.72
N GLU A 59 9.45 35.82 -11.28
CA GLU A 59 10.46 36.68 -11.91
C GLU A 59 9.87 37.53 -13.05
N LYS A 60 9.00 36.93 -13.86
CA LYS A 60 8.30 37.64 -14.95
C LYS A 60 7.39 38.73 -14.40
N SER A 61 6.64 38.44 -13.34
CA SER A 61 5.74 39.42 -12.70
C SER A 61 6.51 40.56 -12.05
N LEU A 62 7.60 40.28 -11.34
CA LEU A 62 8.45 41.28 -10.68
C LEU A 62 9.08 42.21 -11.71
N LYS A 63 9.63 41.67 -12.80
CA LYS A 63 10.19 42.48 -13.90
C LYS A 63 9.11 43.35 -14.55
N SER A 64 7.90 42.81 -14.73
CA SER A 64 6.77 43.58 -15.28
C SER A 64 6.31 44.71 -14.35
N SER A 65 6.33 44.49 -13.03
CA SER A 65 6.01 45.53 -12.05
C SER A 65 7.08 46.63 -12.04
N LEU A 66 8.35 46.26 -12.07
CA LEU A 66 9.47 47.22 -12.09
C LEU A 66 9.54 48.00 -13.41
N SER A 67 9.17 47.40 -14.55
CA SER A 67 9.13 48.11 -15.82
C SER A 67 8.10 49.24 -15.86
N GLY A 68 7.08 49.19 -14.99
CA GLY A 68 6.11 50.27 -14.82
C GLY A 68 6.70 51.55 -14.19
N ILE A 69 7.85 51.44 -13.51
CA ILE A 69 8.52 52.56 -12.84
C ILE A 69 9.45 53.27 -13.84
N THR A 70 8.84 53.81 -14.91
CA THR A 70 9.55 54.56 -15.94
C THR A 70 9.99 55.93 -15.42
N PRO A 71 11.07 56.52 -15.96
CA PRO A 71 11.53 57.83 -15.50
C PRO A 71 10.49 58.92 -15.81
N GLU A 72 9.73 58.75 -16.90
CA GLU A 72 8.68 59.69 -17.30
C GLU A 72 7.49 59.67 -16.35
N ALA A 73 6.99 58.48 -15.98
CA ALA A 73 5.92 58.34 -15.00
C ALA A 73 6.36 58.88 -13.63
N TRP A 74 7.61 58.62 -13.24
CA TRP A 74 8.19 59.10 -11.99
C TRP A 74 8.32 60.63 -11.95
N ASN A 75 8.81 61.24 -13.03
CA ASN A 75 8.97 62.70 -13.14
C ASN A 75 7.64 63.44 -13.19
N LYS A 76 6.60 62.82 -13.77
CA LYS A 76 5.25 63.38 -13.79
C LYS A 76 4.64 63.48 -12.38
N CYS A 77 4.91 62.49 -11.52
CA CYS A 77 4.45 62.50 -10.13
C CYS A 77 5.25 63.46 -9.23
N PHE A 78 6.50 63.78 -9.59
CA PHE A 78 7.39 64.65 -8.81
C PHE A 78 8.03 65.76 -9.67
N PRO A 79 7.24 66.72 -10.20
CA PRO A 79 7.77 67.72 -11.12
C PRO A 79 8.76 68.70 -10.44
N THR A 80 8.47 69.16 -9.21
CA THR A 80 9.31 70.13 -8.50
C THR A 80 10.68 69.55 -8.08
N PRO A 81 10.76 68.34 -7.49
CA PRO A 81 12.06 67.73 -7.17
C PRO A 81 12.90 67.41 -8.41
N THR A 82 12.26 66.92 -9.48
CA THR A 82 12.96 66.61 -10.73
C THR A 82 13.56 67.86 -11.39
N ALA A 83 12.87 69.00 -11.34
CA ALA A 83 13.39 70.27 -11.87
C ALA A 83 14.58 70.82 -11.07
N ARG A 84 14.57 70.66 -9.73
CA ARG A 84 15.65 71.18 -8.88
C ARG A 84 16.87 70.28 -8.85
N ARG A 85 16.69 68.95 -8.75
CA ARG A 85 17.78 67.97 -8.63
C ARG A 85 17.43 66.65 -9.32
N PRO A 86 17.60 66.57 -10.66
CA PRO A 86 17.26 65.38 -11.42
C PRO A 86 18.13 64.16 -11.04
N GLU A 87 19.41 64.37 -10.70
CA GLU A 87 20.32 63.28 -10.32
C GLU A 87 19.91 62.58 -9.02
N GLN A 88 19.48 63.35 -8.01
CA GLN A 88 18.99 62.76 -6.75
C GLN A 88 17.69 61.97 -6.97
N MET A 89 16.78 62.44 -7.81
CA MET A 89 15.54 61.70 -8.10
C MET A 89 15.80 60.40 -8.87
N LYS A 90 16.80 60.38 -9.77
CA LYS A 90 17.26 59.15 -10.43
C LYS A 90 17.81 58.15 -9.41
N GLU A 91 18.61 58.62 -8.46
CA GLU A 91 19.18 57.79 -7.39
C GLU A 91 18.11 57.24 -6.46
N VAL A 92 17.14 58.06 -6.03
CA VAL A 92 16.02 57.63 -5.18
C VAL A 92 15.19 56.55 -5.88
N ARG A 93 14.84 56.75 -7.16
CA ARG A 93 14.10 55.75 -7.93
C ARG A 93 14.88 54.44 -8.04
N LYS A 94 16.19 54.51 -8.30
CA LYS A 94 17.07 53.33 -8.36
C LYS A 94 17.06 52.57 -7.04
N LYS A 95 17.29 53.27 -5.92
CA LYS A 95 17.24 52.69 -4.57
C LYS A 95 15.86 52.10 -4.26
N PHE A 96 14.79 52.77 -4.67
CA PHE A 96 13.43 52.25 -4.51
C PHE A 96 13.24 50.92 -5.24
N CYS A 97 13.63 50.84 -6.51
CA CYS A 97 13.54 49.59 -7.27
C CYS A 97 14.36 48.46 -6.63
N GLU A 98 15.59 48.76 -6.18
CA GLU A 98 16.48 47.79 -5.52
C GLU A 98 15.89 47.27 -4.20
N ILE A 99 15.42 48.19 -3.33
CA ILE A 99 14.83 47.84 -2.03
C ILE A 99 13.51 47.08 -2.22
N TYR A 100 12.68 47.52 -3.16
CA TYR A 100 11.42 46.85 -3.47
C TYR A 100 11.66 45.43 -3.96
N GLU A 101 12.58 45.25 -4.91
CA GLU A 101 12.94 43.92 -5.42
C GLU A 101 13.46 43.00 -4.31
N LEU A 102 14.38 43.49 -3.48
CA LEU A 102 14.93 42.71 -2.37
C LEU A 102 13.85 42.32 -1.37
N ASN A 103 12.97 43.25 -0.99
CA ASN A 103 11.89 42.98 -0.04
C ASN A 103 10.87 42.00 -0.61
N VAL A 104 10.47 42.14 -1.87
CA VAL A 104 9.50 41.22 -2.49
C VAL A 104 10.09 39.82 -2.63
N ARG A 105 11.36 39.69 -3.07
CA ARG A 105 12.06 38.41 -3.12
C ARG A 105 12.14 37.75 -1.75
N LYS A 106 12.49 38.51 -0.70
CA LYS A 106 12.56 38.00 0.66
C LYS A 106 11.19 37.52 1.17
N ASN A 107 10.15 38.35 1.06
CA ASN A 107 8.80 37.96 1.49
C ASN A 107 8.29 36.74 0.72
N PHE A 108 8.60 36.63 -0.57
CA PHE A 108 8.24 35.47 -1.38
C PHE A 108 8.92 34.19 -0.88
N GLN A 109 10.21 34.24 -0.56
CA GLN A 109 10.95 33.12 0.04
C GLN A 109 10.42 32.74 1.43
N ASP A 110 10.06 33.73 2.26
CA ASP A 110 9.46 33.49 3.57
C ASP A 110 8.08 32.80 3.44
N ILE A 111 7.27 33.17 2.43
CA ILE A 111 6.00 32.51 2.14
C ILE A 111 6.21 31.08 1.62
N ILE A 112 7.17 30.87 0.72
CA ILE A 112 7.51 29.55 0.19
C ILE A 112 7.93 28.59 1.32
N SER A 113 8.81 29.06 2.20
CA SER A 113 9.35 28.26 3.29
C SER A 113 8.29 27.96 4.36
N SER A 114 7.54 28.97 4.81
CA SER A 114 6.49 28.81 5.83
C SER A 114 5.40 27.82 5.40
N ARG A 115 5.01 27.82 4.11
CA ARG A 115 3.97 26.93 3.59
C ARG A 115 4.50 25.63 3.01
N LYS A 116 5.83 25.43 3.00
CA LYS A 116 6.49 24.29 2.34
C LYS A 116 5.98 24.10 0.89
N LEU A 117 5.76 25.20 0.18
CA LEU A 117 5.02 25.21 -1.08
C LEU A 117 5.73 24.38 -2.16
N LEU A 118 7.05 24.47 -2.26
CA LEU A 118 7.83 23.73 -3.26
C LEU A 118 7.68 22.22 -3.06
N ALA A 119 7.75 21.74 -1.81
CA ALA A 119 7.53 20.33 -1.49
C ALA A 119 6.10 19.88 -1.83
N SER A 120 5.11 20.75 -1.59
CA SER A 120 3.72 20.46 -1.97
C SER A 120 3.51 20.40 -3.48
N LEU A 121 4.15 21.28 -4.26
CA LEU A 121 4.06 21.29 -5.72
C LEU A 121 4.77 20.09 -6.33
N ASP A 122 5.92 19.71 -5.77
CA ASP A 122 6.64 18.51 -6.19
C ASP A 122 5.81 17.25 -5.88
N ASN A 123 5.18 17.18 -4.70
CA ASN A 123 4.27 16.08 -4.36
C ASN A 123 3.06 16.02 -5.30
N LEU A 124 2.52 17.17 -5.70
CA LEU A 124 1.43 17.23 -6.67
C LEU A 124 1.87 16.75 -8.07
N ASP A 125 3.10 17.05 -8.50
CA ASP A 125 3.67 16.52 -9.75
C ASP A 125 3.78 14.98 -9.68
N ILE A 126 4.20 14.42 -8.54
CA ILE A 126 4.26 12.97 -8.29
C ILE A 126 2.85 12.36 -8.40
N LEU A 127 1.89 12.86 -7.61
CA LEU A 127 0.51 12.34 -7.59
C LEU A 127 -0.17 12.37 -8.97
N ILE A 128 0.06 13.44 -9.74
CA ILE A 128 -0.53 13.56 -11.08
C ILE A 128 0.09 12.57 -12.05
N SER A 129 1.40 12.36 -11.98
CA SER A 129 2.05 11.36 -12.84
C SER A 129 1.62 9.93 -12.48
N GLU A 130 1.49 9.59 -11.20
CA GLU A 130 0.95 8.30 -10.78
C GLU A 130 -0.49 8.11 -11.26
N ALA A 131 -1.33 9.14 -11.13
CA ALA A 131 -2.71 9.10 -11.61
C ALA A 131 -2.78 8.91 -13.13
N GLN A 132 -1.91 9.58 -13.90
CA GLN A 132 -1.79 9.39 -15.34
C GLN A 132 -1.35 7.97 -15.69
N THR A 133 -0.39 7.40 -14.97
CA THR A 133 0.04 6.01 -15.15
C THR A 133 -1.09 5.03 -14.86
N ARG A 134 -1.84 5.22 -13.76
CA ARG A 134 -3.00 4.37 -13.42
C ARG A 134 -4.10 4.49 -14.48
N LYS A 135 -4.38 5.70 -14.97
CA LYS A 135 -5.35 5.92 -16.06
C LYS A 135 -4.92 5.23 -17.35
N ALA A 136 -3.64 5.30 -17.70
CA ALA A 136 -3.10 4.65 -18.89
C ALA A 136 -3.22 3.11 -18.79
N ARG A 137 -2.84 2.53 -17.64
CA ARG A 137 -3.01 1.09 -17.37
C ARG A 137 -4.48 0.67 -17.44
N PHE A 138 -5.38 1.44 -16.83
CA PHE A 138 -6.82 1.17 -16.88
C PHE A 138 -7.35 1.16 -18.32
N LEU A 139 -6.89 2.10 -19.16
CA LEU A 139 -7.30 2.17 -20.57
C LEU A 139 -6.69 1.03 -21.42
N GLU A 140 -5.51 0.55 -21.07
CA GLU A 140 -4.87 -0.62 -21.70
C GLU A 140 -5.58 -1.93 -21.32
N GLU A 141 -5.98 -2.07 -20.06
CA GLU A 141 -6.69 -3.25 -19.53
C GLU A 141 -8.17 -3.28 -19.97
N ASN A 142 -8.81 -2.13 -20.12
CA ASN A 142 -10.16 -1.98 -20.66
C ASN A 142 -10.15 -1.13 -21.94
N PRO A 143 -9.73 -1.69 -23.09
CA PRO A 143 -9.78 -0.96 -24.35
C PRO A 143 -11.24 -0.66 -24.67
N GLN A 144 -11.60 0.63 -24.72
CA GLN A 144 -12.89 1.01 -25.27
C GLN A 144 -12.95 0.50 -26.73
N PRO A 145 -14.03 -0.18 -27.15
CA PRO A 145 -14.22 -0.46 -28.57
C PRO A 145 -14.17 0.88 -29.33
N PRO A 146 -13.48 0.94 -30.48
CA PRO A 146 -13.31 2.18 -31.21
C PRO A 146 -14.70 2.77 -31.47
N LEU A 147 -14.91 4.02 -31.03
CA LEU A 147 -16.12 4.76 -31.36
C LEU A 147 -16.27 4.70 -32.89
N PRO A 148 -17.43 4.30 -33.43
CA PRO A 148 -17.65 4.29 -34.86
C PRO A 148 -17.39 5.71 -35.37
N MET A 149 -16.39 5.84 -36.24
CA MET A 149 -16.07 7.07 -36.94
C MET A 149 -17.36 7.60 -37.57
N ASP A 150 -17.80 8.81 -37.19
CA ASP A 150 -18.86 9.49 -37.90
C ASP A 150 -18.46 9.59 -39.39
N PRO A 151 -19.33 9.17 -40.34
CA PRO A 151 -19.01 9.25 -41.75
C PRO A 151 -18.75 10.70 -42.16
N PRO A 152 -17.84 10.94 -43.12
CA PRO A 152 -17.39 12.28 -43.47
C PRO A 152 -18.58 13.19 -43.84
N PRO A 153 -18.53 14.48 -43.49
CA PRO A 153 -19.63 15.40 -43.79
C PRO A 153 -19.84 15.44 -45.32
N LYS A 154 -21.07 15.14 -45.75
CA LYS A 154 -21.50 15.33 -47.14
C LYS A 154 -21.29 16.81 -47.52
N PRO A 155 -20.76 17.11 -48.71
CA PRO A 155 -20.60 18.49 -49.16
C PRO A 155 -21.97 19.09 -49.46
N THR A 156 -22.36 20.12 -48.71
CA THR A 156 -23.53 20.94 -49.02
C THR A 156 -23.15 22.01 -50.07
N PRO A 157 -24.01 22.31 -51.06
CA PRO A 157 -23.64 23.14 -52.20
C PRO A 157 -23.54 24.63 -51.86
N ILE A 158 -22.63 25.27 -52.58
CA ILE A 158 -22.36 26.70 -52.67
C ILE A 158 -23.61 27.49 -53.08
N GLY A 159 -23.87 28.60 -52.35
CA GLY A 159 -24.42 29.83 -52.93
C GLY A 159 -25.65 30.42 -52.23
N LYS A 160 -25.47 31.47 -51.43
CA LYS A 160 -25.78 32.88 -51.80
C LYS A 160 -25.70 33.82 -50.59
N GLU A 161 -25.02 34.92 -50.82
CA GLU A 161 -24.86 36.11 -49.98
C GLU A 161 -26.19 36.84 -49.73
N LYS A 162 -26.33 37.48 -48.55
CA LYS A 162 -26.69 38.90 -48.39
C LYS A 162 -26.80 39.33 -46.91
N GLU A 163 -25.81 40.12 -46.50
CA GLU A 163 -25.84 41.45 -45.86
C GLU A 163 -27.15 42.03 -45.26
N ALA A 164 -27.02 42.55 -44.01
CA ALA A 164 -27.65 43.73 -43.36
C ALA A 164 -27.97 43.38 -41.86
N ASP A 165 -27.34 43.91 -40.82
CA ASP A 165 -27.14 45.28 -40.27
C ASP A 165 -27.96 45.50 -38.96
N LYS A 166 -27.20 45.76 -37.87
CA LYS A 166 -27.46 46.53 -36.64
C LYS A 166 -28.48 46.09 -35.53
N PRO A 167 -28.38 46.65 -34.28
CA PRO A 167 -28.42 45.90 -33.02
C PRO A 167 -29.44 46.44 -31.98
N GLN A 168 -29.66 45.72 -30.88
CA GLN A 168 -30.19 46.21 -29.59
C GLN A 168 -30.13 45.03 -28.60
N SER A 169 -29.28 45.04 -27.56
CA SER A 169 -29.56 45.52 -26.19
C SER A 169 -30.94 45.13 -25.65
N GLU A 170 -31.00 44.24 -24.66
CA GLU A 170 -31.60 44.51 -23.34
C GLU A 170 -31.49 43.30 -22.40
N GLU A 171 -31.13 43.61 -21.15
CA GLU A 171 -31.20 42.74 -19.99
C GLU A 171 -32.64 42.28 -19.73
N LYS A 172 -32.82 41.03 -19.28
CA LYS A 172 -33.73 40.79 -18.15
C LYS A 172 -33.51 39.44 -17.44
N SER A 173 -33.25 39.57 -16.15
CA SER A 173 -33.33 38.52 -15.13
C SER A 173 -34.74 37.96 -14.94
N ALA A 174 -34.80 36.66 -14.58
CA ALA A 174 -35.74 36.00 -13.65
C ALA A 174 -35.43 34.49 -13.75
N GLU A 175 -34.87 33.77 -12.78
CA GLU A 175 -35.32 33.49 -11.41
C GLU A 175 -36.79 33.06 -11.33
N ALA A 176 -37.02 31.75 -11.35
CA ALA A 176 -38.19 31.10 -10.75
C ALA A 176 -37.86 29.64 -10.41
N THR A 177 -37.80 29.42 -9.11
CA THR A 177 -37.82 28.17 -8.35
C THR A 177 -39.16 27.44 -8.51
N SER A 178 -39.16 26.11 -8.55
CA SER A 178 -40.09 25.16 -7.87
C SER A 178 -39.97 23.78 -8.54
N THR A 179 -39.44 22.77 -7.85
CA THR A 179 -40.18 21.80 -7.01
C THR A 179 -41.18 20.97 -7.81
N GLU A 180 -40.86 19.71 -8.09
CA GLU A 180 -41.84 18.64 -7.92
C GLU A 180 -41.16 17.27 -7.75
N GLU A 181 -41.58 16.63 -6.67
CA GLU A 181 -41.24 15.30 -6.18
C GLU A 181 -42.14 14.30 -6.92
N GLY A 182 -41.55 13.28 -7.53
CA GLY A 182 -42.26 12.29 -8.34
C GLY A 182 -41.62 10.92 -8.25
N THR A 183 -42.02 10.16 -7.24
CA THR A 183 -41.65 8.76 -7.01
C THR A 183 -42.09 7.90 -8.20
N LYS A 184 -41.14 7.26 -8.90
CA LYS A 184 -41.45 6.06 -9.69
C LYS A 184 -40.23 5.16 -9.87
N LYS A 185 -40.27 4.02 -9.18
CA LYS A 185 -39.44 2.83 -9.43
C LYS A 185 -39.86 2.20 -10.78
N PRO A 186 -38.90 1.70 -11.57
CA PRO A 186 -38.94 0.29 -12.01
C PRO A 186 -37.53 -0.34 -11.84
N GLU A 187 -37.37 -1.50 -11.20
CA GLU A 187 -37.31 -2.84 -11.86
C GLU A 187 -36.52 -2.79 -13.17
N GLU A 188 -35.21 -3.00 -13.10
CA GLU A 188 -34.53 -4.30 -13.27
C GLU A 188 -34.63 -4.80 -14.72
N ASP A 189 -33.61 -4.45 -15.52
CA ASP A 189 -33.27 -5.11 -16.78
C ASP A 189 -31.75 -5.11 -16.98
N ALA A 190 -31.30 -6.15 -17.67
CA ALA A 190 -29.99 -6.75 -17.61
C ALA A 190 -28.82 -5.97 -18.25
N ASN A 191 -27.67 -6.12 -17.59
CA ASN A 191 -26.36 -6.41 -18.19
C ASN A 191 -25.84 -5.46 -19.30
N THR A 192 -25.39 -4.28 -18.89
CA THR A 192 -24.23 -3.63 -19.52
C THR A 192 -23.14 -3.51 -18.48
N SER A 193 -22.14 -4.38 -18.57
CA SER A 193 -20.86 -4.30 -17.85
C SER A 193 -20.08 -3.04 -18.30
N SER A 194 -20.57 -1.86 -17.94
CA SER A 194 -19.78 -0.64 -17.93
C SER A 194 -19.44 -0.36 -16.48
N VAL A 195 -18.17 -0.56 -16.13
CA VAL A 195 -17.64 -0.18 -14.82
C VAL A 195 -17.96 1.32 -14.64
N PRO A 196 -18.75 1.71 -13.61
CA PRO A 196 -19.08 3.10 -13.41
C PRO A 196 -17.79 3.90 -13.16
N PRO A 197 -17.70 5.14 -13.66
CA PRO A 197 -16.51 5.96 -13.49
C PRO A 197 -16.19 6.10 -11.99
N PRO A 198 -14.90 6.09 -11.61
CA PRO A 198 -14.52 6.18 -10.21
C PRO A 198 -15.07 7.47 -9.59
N LEU A 199 -15.75 7.33 -8.46
CA LEU A 199 -16.34 8.45 -7.74
C LEU A 199 -15.22 9.39 -7.26
N PRO A 200 -15.41 10.72 -7.38
CA PRO A 200 -14.43 11.67 -6.89
C PRO A 200 -14.44 11.71 -5.36
N ILE A 201 -13.27 11.95 -4.76
CA ILE A 201 -13.02 11.84 -3.31
C ILE A 201 -13.94 12.66 -2.39
N HIS A 202 -14.60 13.71 -2.91
CA HIS A 202 -15.50 14.57 -2.12
C HIS A 202 -16.91 13.98 -1.97
N ASN A 203 -17.22 12.90 -2.68
CA ASN A 203 -18.49 12.18 -2.56
C ASN A 203 -18.41 10.98 -1.61
N PHE A 204 -17.25 10.76 -0.97
CA PHE A 204 -17.06 9.66 -0.03
C PHE A 204 -17.67 10.02 1.31
N THR A 205 -18.41 9.09 1.90
CA THR A 205 -18.84 9.22 3.29
C THR A 205 -17.63 9.00 4.22
N PRO A 206 -17.66 9.47 5.48
CA PRO A 206 -16.61 9.19 6.45
C PRO A 206 -16.36 7.68 6.65
N GLU A 207 -17.40 6.87 6.52
CA GLU A 207 -17.30 5.41 6.61
C GLU A 207 -16.54 4.83 5.40
N ASP A 208 -16.83 5.31 4.18
CA ASP A 208 -16.10 4.87 2.99
C ASP A 208 -14.60 5.22 3.07
N LEU A 209 -14.28 6.40 3.60
CA LEU A 209 -12.89 6.81 3.82
C LEU A 209 -12.21 5.90 4.84
N TYR A 210 -12.91 5.56 5.94
CA TYR A 210 -12.38 4.64 6.95
C TYR A 210 -12.15 3.24 6.38
N MET A 211 -13.13 2.69 5.68
CA MET A 211 -13.05 1.34 5.10
C MET A 211 -11.99 1.25 4.00
N SER A 212 -11.86 2.28 3.15
CA SER A 212 -10.83 2.30 2.10
C SER A 212 -9.40 2.24 2.65
N HIS A 213 -9.15 2.84 3.83
CA HIS A 213 -7.85 2.76 4.50
C HIS A 213 -7.67 1.45 5.28
N LEU A 214 -8.75 0.91 5.87
CA LEU A 214 -8.68 -0.33 6.65
C LEU A 214 -8.48 -1.55 5.75
N TYR A 215 -9.13 -1.57 4.58
CA TYR A 215 -9.11 -2.69 3.64
C TYR A 215 -7.70 -3.19 3.27
N PRO A 216 -6.74 -2.34 2.85
CA PRO A 216 -5.39 -2.82 2.52
C PRO A 216 -4.67 -3.43 3.73
N ILE A 217 -4.90 -2.92 4.95
CA ILE A 217 -4.32 -3.48 6.16
C ILE A 217 -4.93 -4.85 6.45
N LEU A 218 -6.26 -4.97 6.34
CA LEU A 218 -6.96 -6.22 6.54
C LEU A 218 -6.53 -7.28 5.51
N GLN A 219 -6.36 -6.89 4.25
CA GLN A 219 -5.90 -7.77 3.18
C GLN A 219 -4.46 -8.26 3.41
N LEU A 220 -3.57 -7.40 3.91
CA LEU A 220 -2.21 -7.80 4.29
C LEU A 220 -2.23 -8.81 5.44
N GLN A 221 -3.07 -8.58 6.45
CA GLN A 221 -3.21 -9.48 7.60
C GLN A 221 -3.84 -10.83 7.21
N SER A 222 -4.86 -10.83 6.35
CA SER A 222 -5.48 -12.06 5.88
C SER A 222 -4.49 -12.91 5.08
N ALA A 223 -3.76 -12.30 4.14
CA ALA A 223 -2.71 -12.98 3.37
C ALA A 223 -1.62 -13.56 4.28
N ARG A 224 -1.24 -12.82 5.35
CA ARG A 224 -0.29 -13.31 6.34
C ARG A 224 -0.82 -14.54 7.09
N LEU A 225 -2.05 -14.48 7.60
CA LEU A 225 -2.66 -15.59 8.33
C LEU A 225 -2.82 -16.83 7.44
N GLU A 226 -3.20 -16.65 6.18
CA GLU A 226 -3.28 -17.73 5.19
C GLU A 226 -1.92 -18.37 4.93
N SER A 227 -0.87 -17.55 4.77
CA SER A 227 0.50 -18.08 4.62
C SER A 227 0.97 -18.88 5.84
N LEU A 228 0.63 -18.42 7.04
CA LEU A 228 0.98 -19.11 8.29
C LEU A 228 0.21 -20.42 8.43
N LYS A 229 -1.09 -20.40 8.12
CA LYS A 229 -1.93 -21.59 8.10
C LYS A 229 -1.37 -22.63 7.11
N GLN A 230 -0.97 -22.20 5.92
CA GLN A 230 -0.39 -23.09 4.91
C GLN A 230 0.96 -23.68 5.36
N ALA A 231 1.82 -22.87 5.99
CA ALA A 231 3.08 -23.35 6.55
C ALA A 231 2.88 -24.35 7.71
N GLN A 232 1.88 -24.13 8.56
CA GLN A 232 1.53 -25.07 9.62
C GLN A 232 0.96 -26.37 9.05
N GLN A 233 0.08 -26.28 8.06
CA GLN A 233 -0.51 -27.46 7.44
C GLN A 233 0.56 -28.33 6.77
N SER A 234 1.51 -27.72 6.03
CA SER A 234 2.61 -28.48 5.43
C SER A 234 3.52 -29.12 6.48
N SER A 235 3.76 -28.45 7.63
CA SER A 235 4.48 -29.05 8.75
C SER A 235 3.71 -30.22 9.37
N ILE A 236 2.40 -30.13 9.51
CA ILE A 236 1.58 -31.24 10.03
C ILE A 236 1.64 -32.42 9.07
N ASP A 237 1.48 -32.18 7.76
CA ASP A 237 1.50 -33.23 6.74
C ASP A 237 2.85 -33.95 6.70
N THR A 238 3.97 -33.23 6.87
CA THR A 238 5.31 -33.86 6.96
C THR A 238 5.48 -34.72 8.21
N LEU A 239 4.97 -34.27 9.36
CA LEU A 239 5.01 -35.06 10.60
C LEU A 239 4.12 -36.30 10.53
N ILE A 240 2.96 -36.22 9.88
CA ILE A 240 2.07 -37.37 9.65
C ILE A 240 2.77 -38.40 8.77
N LYS A 241 3.35 -37.98 7.64
CA LYS A 241 4.12 -38.89 6.77
C LYS A 241 5.25 -39.59 7.52
N ARG A 242 6.01 -38.84 8.32
CA ARG A 242 7.09 -39.41 9.14
C ARG A 242 6.55 -40.43 10.15
N ARG A 243 5.41 -40.15 10.78
CA ARG A 243 4.77 -41.10 11.71
C ARG A 243 4.36 -42.38 10.99
N GLU A 244 3.77 -42.28 9.81
CA GLU A 244 3.32 -43.43 9.02
C GLU A 244 4.51 -44.30 8.59
N GLU A 245 5.60 -43.68 8.13
CA GLU A 245 6.87 -44.36 7.81
C GLU A 245 7.44 -45.08 9.04
N GLN A 246 7.50 -44.39 10.19
CA GLN A 246 7.96 -44.99 11.46
C GLN A 246 7.07 -46.15 11.90
N GLN A 247 5.74 -46.03 11.76
CA GLN A 247 4.80 -47.10 12.08
C GLN A 247 4.98 -48.31 11.16
N ALA A 248 5.30 -48.11 9.89
CA ALA A 248 5.59 -49.19 8.96
C ALA A 248 6.91 -49.89 9.31
N GLU A 249 7.96 -49.14 9.65
CA GLU A 249 9.25 -49.68 10.08
C GLU A 249 9.12 -50.51 11.36
N ILE A 250 8.40 -49.99 12.37
CA ILE A 250 8.15 -50.72 13.62
C ILE A 250 7.44 -52.06 13.34
N LYS A 251 6.42 -52.07 12.47
CA LYS A 251 5.72 -53.31 12.10
C LYS A 251 6.66 -54.30 11.42
N GLN A 252 7.56 -53.84 10.55
CA GLN A 252 8.56 -54.71 9.92
C GLN A 252 9.57 -55.27 10.93
N LEU A 253 10.03 -54.45 11.87
CA LEU A 253 10.93 -54.88 12.94
C LEU A 253 10.27 -55.93 13.85
N ILE A 254 9.01 -55.71 14.25
CA ILE A 254 8.23 -56.69 15.03
C ILE A 254 8.10 -58.01 14.27
N ALA A 255 7.69 -57.98 12.99
CA ALA A 255 7.58 -59.20 12.19
C ALA A 255 8.92 -59.94 12.03
N THR A 256 10.03 -59.19 11.94
CA THR A 256 11.37 -59.77 11.88
C THR A 256 11.77 -60.40 13.21
N LEU A 257 11.46 -59.76 14.34
CA LEU A 257 11.72 -60.29 15.68
C LEU A 257 10.87 -61.53 15.97
N GLU A 258 9.58 -61.52 15.62
CA GLU A 258 8.69 -62.68 15.73
C GLU A 258 9.24 -63.88 14.95
N LYS A 259 9.76 -63.65 13.74
CA LYS A 259 10.43 -64.70 12.95
C LYS A 259 11.73 -65.20 13.57
N ARG A 260 12.51 -64.35 14.24
CA ARG A 260 13.73 -64.78 14.95
C ARG A 260 13.39 -65.55 16.22
N LEU A 261 12.35 -65.15 16.94
CA LEU A 261 11.85 -65.86 18.10
C LEU A 261 11.36 -67.26 17.72
N SER A 262 10.60 -67.41 16.63
CA SER A 262 10.16 -68.74 16.19
C SER A 262 11.31 -69.68 15.87
N VAL A 263 12.42 -69.16 15.32
CA VAL A 263 13.65 -69.95 15.06
C VAL A 263 14.34 -70.37 16.36
N VAL A 264 14.37 -69.50 17.37
CA VAL A 264 14.94 -69.82 18.68
C VAL A 264 14.06 -70.83 19.43
N ASP A 265 12.74 -70.70 19.35
CA ASP A 265 11.78 -71.65 19.93
C ASP A 265 11.93 -73.04 19.27
N GLU A 266 12.06 -73.09 17.95
CA GLU A 266 12.32 -74.34 17.21
C GLU A 266 13.67 -74.96 17.60
N ALA A 267 14.73 -74.15 17.73
CA ALA A 267 16.03 -74.63 18.19
C ALA A 267 16.00 -75.13 19.64
N ALA A 268 15.28 -74.43 20.53
CA ALA A 268 15.11 -74.83 21.93
C ALA A 268 14.33 -76.15 22.04
N GLN A 269 13.31 -76.33 21.19
CA GLN A 269 12.56 -77.58 21.13
C GLN A 269 13.43 -78.74 20.63
N GLY A 270 14.26 -78.52 19.60
CA GLY A 270 15.23 -79.52 19.16
C GLY A 270 16.27 -79.90 20.23
N VAL A 271 16.78 -78.93 21.00
CA VAL A 271 17.69 -79.22 22.14
C VAL A 271 16.99 -80.02 23.23
N LYS A 272 15.74 -79.70 23.52
CA LYS A 272 14.92 -80.45 24.49
C LYS A 272 14.74 -81.90 24.03
N GLU A 273 14.43 -82.13 22.76
CA GLU A 273 14.29 -83.49 22.20
C GLU A 273 15.60 -84.30 22.32
N ILE A 274 16.76 -83.67 22.08
CA ILE A 274 18.07 -84.33 22.25
C ILE A 274 18.35 -84.67 23.72
N LEU A 275 18.01 -83.78 24.66
CA LEU A 275 18.16 -84.03 26.10
C LEU A 275 17.27 -85.18 26.57
N ASP A 276 16.01 -85.22 26.11
CA ASP A 276 15.09 -86.31 26.43
C ASP A 276 15.63 -87.65 25.86
N MET A 277 16.24 -87.66 24.66
CA MET A 277 16.90 -88.84 24.10
C MET A 277 18.17 -89.27 24.85
N GLY A 278 18.96 -88.33 25.38
CA GLY A 278 20.17 -88.64 26.17
C GLY A 278 19.88 -89.15 27.59
N ALA A 279 18.76 -88.74 28.19
CA ALA A 279 18.29 -89.27 29.47
C ALA A 279 17.85 -90.74 29.37
N ASP A 280 17.34 -91.15 28.19
CA ASP A 280 16.99 -92.53 27.91
C ASP A 280 18.23 -93.42 27.70
N GLU A 281 19.35 -92.87 27.19
CA GLU A 281 20.63 -93.60 27.05
C GLU A 281 21.35 -93.81 28.40
N GLU A 282 21.40 -92.81 29.31
CA GLU A 282 22.01 -92.98 30.65
C GLU A 282 21.25 -93.98 31.55
N MET A 283 19.94 -94.20 31.35
CA MET A 283 19.18 -95.25 32.05
C MET A 283 19.47 -96.68 31.56
N THR A 284 20.20 -96.85 30.45
CA THR A 284 20.54 -98.16 29.89
C THR A 284 21.97 -98.63 30.20
N GLU A 285 22.81 -97.82 30.85
CA GLU A 285 24.22 -98.12 31.15
C GLU A 285 24.56 -98.38 32.65
N SER A 286 23.59 -98.55 33.55
CA SER A 286 23.81 -98.93 34.97
C SER A 286 23.39 -100.37 35.32
#